data_AF-A0A9P0A1L9-F1
#
_entry.id   AF-A0A9P0A1L9-F1
#
_cell.length_a   1.000
_cell.length_b   1.000
_cell.length_c   1.000
_cell.angle_alpha   90.00
_cell.angle_beta   90.00
_cell.angle_gamma   90.00
#
_symmetry.space_group_name_H-M   'P 1'
#
loop_
_entity.id
_entity.type
_entity.pdbx_description
1 polymer ?
#
loop_
_entity_poly.entity_id
_entity_poly.type
_entity_poly.pdbx_seq_one_letter_code
_entity_poly.pdbx_strand_id
1 'polypeptide(L)'
;MLAKIILIIYSMLIFIHAVYSLPTIAVRGKCTPGELVFVQCNLCTCSPKGEPNQVCAEMWCPPDARVKHLYPNPFQKFYPNR
;
A
#
# COMPACT_ATOMS: atom_id res chain seq x y z
N MET A 1 -21.74 37.70 -7.03
CA MET A 1 -20.36 37.17 -7.24
C MET A 1 -19.81 36.48 -5.99
N LEU A 2 -19.96 37.07 -4.80
CA LEU A 2 -19.54 36.47 -3.52
C LEU A 2 -20.09 35.06 -3.26
N ALA A 3 -21.39 34.83 -3.48
CA ALA A 3 -22.01 33.52 -3.24
C ALA A 3 -21.41 32.40 -4.12
N LYS A 4 -21.01 32.71 -5.36
CA LYS A 4 -20.34 31.74 -6.24
C LYS A 4 -18.93 31.42 -5.74
N ILE A 5 -18.20 32.41 -5.22
CA ILE A 5 -16.86 32.23 -4.63
C ILE A 5 -16.95 31.33 -3.38
N ILE A 6 -17.95 31.56 -2.52
CA ILE A 6 -18.17 30.74 -1.32
C ILE A 6 -18.47 29.28 -1.69
N LEU A 7 -19.31 29.05 -2.70
CA LEU A 7 -19.62 27.69 -3.17
C LEU A 7 -18.39 26.97 -3.73
N ILE A 8 -17.52 27.69 -4.46
CA ILE A 8 -16.26 27.13 -4.98
C ILE A 8 -15.32 26.76 -3.84
N ILE A 9 -15.17 27.63 -2.84
CA ILE A 9 -14.31 27.35 -1.67
C ILE A 9 -14.83 26.12 -0.90
N TYR A 10 -16.12 26.06 -0.64
CA TYR A 10 -16.73 24.90 0.05
C TYR A 10 -16.50 23.60 -0.72
N SER A 11 -16.69 23.61 -2.04
CA SER A 11 -16.44 22.45 -2.90
C SER A 11 -14.98 21.99 -2.84
N MET A 12 -14.02 22.93 -2.92
CA MET A 12 -12.59 22.62 -2.83
C MET A 12 -12.22 22.05 -1.47
N LEU A 13 -12.76 22.59 -0.37
CA LEU A 13 -12.51 22.10 0.97
C LEU A 13 -13.03 20.67 1.17
N ILE A 14 -14.22 20.35 0.62
CA ILE A 14 -14.78 19.00 0.65
C ILE A 14 -13.89 18.03 -0.13
N PHE A 15 -13.42 18.43 -1.32
CA PHE A 15 -12.56 17.61 -2.15
C PHE A 15 -11.20 17.32 -1.50
N ILE A 16 -10.60 18.35 -0.91
CA ILE A 16 -9.39 18.25 -0.09
C ILE A 16 -9.60 17.22 1.04
N HIS A 17 -10.65 17.37 1.84
CA HIS A 17 -10.96 16.43 2.92
C HIS A 17 -11.08 14.98 2.43
N ALA A 18 -11.74 14.76 1.30
CA ALA A 18 -11.91 13.43 0.71
C ALA A 18 -10.57 12.81 0.25
N VAL A 19 -9.70 13.62 -0.36
CA VAL A 19 -8.38 13.16 -0.85
C VAL A 19 -7.41 12.87 0.31
N TYR A 20 -7.39 13.70 1.36
CA TYR A 20 -6.51 13.47 2.52
C TYR A 20 -6.99 12.33 3.42
N SER A 21 -8.25 11.93 3.32
CA SER A 21 -8.79 10.77 4.03
C SER A 21 -8.41 9.44 3.36
N LEU A 22 -7.79 9.46 2.18
CA LEU A 22 -7.28 8.23 1.57
C LEU A 22 -6.08 7.74 2.39
N PRO A 23 -6.08 6.48 2.85
CA PRO A 23 -4.91 5.90 3.47
C PRO A 23 -3.80 5.87 2.40
N THR A 24 -2.80 6.73 2.57
CA THR A 24 -1.58 6.68 1.77
C THR A 24 -0.95 5.31 2.06
N ILE A 25 -0.66 4.57 0.98
CA ILE A 25 -0.07 3.22 1.00
C ILE A 25 0.96 3.15 2.13
N ALA A 26 0.64 2.37 3.18
CA ALA A 26 1.39 2.37 4.43
C ALA A 26 2.80 1.80 4.21
N VAL A 27 3.73 2.69 3.89
CA VAL A 27 5.17 2.46 3.95
C VAL A 27 5.51 2.28 5.43
N ARG A 28 5.77 1.04 5.87
CA ARG A 28 6.27 0.67 7.21
C ARG A 28 5.80 1.63 8.30
N GLY A 29 4.50 1.63 8.54
CA GLY A 29 3.83 2.57 9.42
C GLY A 29 2.68 1.90 10.15
N LYS A 30 2.10 2.66 11.09
CA LYS A 30 0.91 2.22 11.82
C LYS A 30 -0.19 1.82 10.85
N CYS A 31 -0.85 0.70 11.12
CA CYS A 31 -1.96 0.17 10.34
C CYS A 31 -3.24 0.12 11.18
N THR A 32 -4.39 -0.12 10.55
CA THR A 32 -5.67 -0.23 11.26
C THR A 32 -5.85 -1.65 11.81
N PRO A 33 -6.19 -1.87 13.09
CA PRO A 33 -6.43 -3.21 13.62
C PRO A 33 -7.37 -4.06 12.75
N GLY A 34 -6.95 -5.27 12.40
CA GLY A 34 -7.70 -6.18 11.52
C GLY A 34 -7.49 -5.95 10.02
N GLU A 35 -6.83 -4.87 9.61
CA GLU A 35 -6.47 -4.62 8.21
C GLU A 35 -5.41 -5.62 7.72
N LEU A 36 -5.47 -5.95 6.42
CA LEU A 36 -4.45 -6.72 5.73
C LEU A 36 -3.41 -5.78 5.13
N VAL A 37 -2.14 -6.01 5.46
CA VAL A 37 -1.02 -5.16 5.04
C VAL A 37 0.12 -6.01 4.48
N PHE A 38 0.84 -5.47 3.50
CA PHE A 38 2.03 -6.12 2.95
C PHE A 38 3.28 -5.63 3.67
N VAL A 39 3.98 -6.54 4.36
CA VAL A 39 5.31 -6.28 4.92
C VAL A 39 6.32 -6.97 4.03
N GLN A 40 7.10 -6.16 3.31
CA GLN A 40 7.87 -6.66 2.15
C GLN A 40 6.90 -7.24 1.11
N CYS A 41 6.99 -8.52 0.75
CA CYS A 41 6.01 -9.18 -0.12
C CYS A 41 4.98 -10.02 0.64
N ASN A 42 5.18 -10.23 1.94
CA ASN A 42 4.36 -11.14 2.73
C ASN A 42 3.11 -10.42 3.24
N LEU A 43 1.99 -11.15 3.26
CA LEU A 43 0.71 -10.62 3.73
C LEU A 43 0.58 -10.82 5.24
N CYS A 44 0.38 -9.74 5.97
CA CYS A 44 0.25 -9.73 7.42
C CYS A 44 -1.10 -9.12 7.82
N THR A 45 -1.60 -9.49 8.99
CA THR A 45 -2.72 -8.81 9.63
C THR A 45 -2.21 -7.74 10.59
N CYS A 46 -2.93 -6.63 10.71
CA CYS A 46 -2.60 -5.59 11.67
C CYS A 46 -3.09 -5.95 13.08
N SER A 47 -2.18 -5.86 14.06
CA SER A 47 -2.47 -6.10 15.46
C SER A 47 -3.35 -5.00 16.08
N PRO A 48 -3.97 -5.22 17.25
CA PRO A 48 -4.68 -4.19 18.00
C PRO A 48 -3.84 -2.98 18.38
N LYS A 49 -2.50 -3.11 18.38
CA LYS A 49 -1.56 -2.01 18.65
C LYS A 49 -1.35 -1.09 17.44
N GLY A 50 -1.96 -1.42 16.30
CA GLY A 50 -1.78 -0.71 15.04
C GLY A 50 -0.44 -1.00 14.39
N GLU A 51 0.13 -2.19 14.62
CA GLU A 51 1.38 -2.64 14.03
C GLU A 51 1.16 -3.96 13.28
N PRO A 52 1.84 -4.21 12.14
CA PRO A 52 1.77 -5.50 11.48
C PRO A 52 2.17 -6.63 12.43
N ASN A 53 1.45 -7.75 12.37
CA ASN A 53 1.78 -8.92 13.17
C ASN A 53 3.18 -9.47 12.82
N GLN A 54 3.83 -10.05 13.82
CA GLN A 54 5.15 -10.67 13.66
C GLN A 54 5.11 -11.94 12.80
N VAL A 55 3.93 -12.56 12.68
CA VAL A 55 3.68 -13.74 11.86
C VAL A 55 2.85 -13.33 10.66
N CYS A 56 3.37 -13.59 9.47
CA CYS A 56 2.75 -13.26 8.19
C CYS A 56 2.62 -14.51 7.32
N ALA A 57 1.72 -14.47 6.34
CA ALA A 57 1.68 -15.48 5.29
C ALA A 57 2.96 -15.37 4.45
N GLU A 58 3.69 -16.46 4.33
CA GLU A 58 4.87 -16.53 3.49
C GLU A 58 4.46 -16.66 2.03
N MET A 59 4.89 -15.70 1.22
CA MET A 59 4.65 -15.64 -0.21
C MET A 59 5.98 -15.68 -0.96
N TRP A 60 5.94 -16.06 -2.22
CA TRP A 60 7.11 -15.92 -3.07
C TRP A 60 7.41 -14.42 -3.26
N CYS A 61 8.54 -13.97 -2.74
CA CYS A 61 9.01 -12.60 -2.95
C CYS A 61 9.89 -12.53 -4.21
N PRO A 62 9.71 -11.50 -5.06
CA PRO A 62 10.67 -11.24 -6.11
C PRO A 62 12.04 -10.94 -5.52
N PRO A 63 13.13 -11.42 -6.18
CA PRO A 63 14.47 -11.09 -5.76
C PRO A 63 14.68 -9.56 -5.80
N ASP A 64 15.37 -9.02 -4.79
CA ASP A 64 15.66 -7.59 -4.69
C ASP A 64 16.34 -7.13 -5.99
N ALA A 65 15.85 -6.05 -6.59
CA ALA A 65 16.39 -5.49 -7.82
C ALA A 65 17.88 -5.11 -7.71
N ARG A 66 18.41 -4.95 -6.49
CA ARG A 66 19.83 -4.76 -6.19
C ARG A 66 20.67 -6.03 -6.35
N VAL A 67 20.03 -7.19 -6.43
CA VAL A 67 20.62 -8.54 -6.55
C VAL A 67 20.31 -9.14 -7.93
N LYS A 68 20.11 -8.29 -8.95
CA LYS A 68 19.74 -8.67 -10.32
C LYS A 68 20.70 -9.66 -11.01
N HIS A 69 21.95 -9.73 -10.56
CA HIS A 69 22.98 -10.58 -11.16
C HIS A 69 23.06 -12.00 -10.57
N LEU A 70 22.41 -12.25 -9.43
CA LEU A 70 22.55 -13.51 -8.68
C LEU A 70 21.31 -14.40 -8.71
N TYR A 71 20.17 -13.91 -9.22
CA TYR A 71 18.94 -14.70 -9.30
C TYR A 71 18.32 -14.62 -10.71
N PRO A 72 18.39 -15.69 -11.53
CA PRO A 72 17.60 -15.72 -12.77
C PRO A 72 16.11 -15.65 -12.42
N ASN A 73 15.36 -14.82 -13.15
CA ASN A 73 13.94 -14.55 -12.89
C ASN A 73 13.11 -15.87 -12.85
N PRO A 74 12.54 -16.27 -11.70
CA PRO A 74 11.75 -17.49 -11.61
C PRO A 74 10.42 -17.41 -12.36
N PHE A 75 9.85 -16.21 -12.55
CA PHE A 75 8.63 -16.03 -13.34
C PHE A 75 8.82 -16.39 -14.81
N GLN A 76 10.04 -16.27 -15.35
CA GLN A 76 10.33 -16.66 -16.73
C GLN A 76 10.28 -18.17 -16.96
N LYS A 77 10.37 -18.96 -15.87
CA LYS A 77 10.19 -20.42 -15.92
C LYS A 77 8.72 -20.83 -15.94
N PHE A 78 7.83 -20.05 -15.31
CA PHE A 78 6.40 -20.37 -15.19
C PHE A 78 5.55 -19.83 -16.34
N TYR A 79 5.98 -18.76 -17.01
CA TYR A 79 5.35 -18.25 -18.23
C TYR A 79 6.40 -18.02 -19.33
N PRO A 80 6.84 -19.06 -20.04
CA PRO A 80 7.62 -18.85 -21.26
C PRO A 80 6.74 -18.08 -22.24
N ASN A 81 7.29 -16.98 -22.79
CA ASN A 81 6.64 -16.19 -23.84
C ASN A 81 6.09 -17.14 -24.91
N ARG A 82 4.77 -17.14 -25.08
CA ARG A 82 4.11 -17.84 -26.18
C ARG A 82 4.19 -16.99 -27.43
#